data_AF-A0A952Y7A3-F1
#
_entry.id   AF-A0A952Y7A3-F1
#
_cell.length_a   1.000
_cell.length_b   1.000
_cell.length_c   1.000
_cell.angle_alpha   90.00
_cell.angle_beta   90.00
_cell.angle_gamma   90.00
#
_symmetry.space_group_name_H-M   'P 1'
#
loop_
_entity.id
_entity.type
_entity.pdbx_description
1 polymer ?
#
loop_
_entity_poly.entity_id
_entity_poly.type
_entity_poly.pdbx_seq_one_letter_code
_entity_poly.pdbx_strand_id
1 'polypeptide(L)'
;MNSAQQSAAALQDTRGARPGDEAMTCPDIAKEMSTMQGIGLSDASRAEGGAASAQYGAVVGSQLSRLHAQGVAGAAAVSAAAAADLAVQLASGGLVNPHAAQALQQAALAGGKVQGEHMAEERRPAEQRLADSVGNGTQEMSQQLQSNPRFARLVGLAMARDCKGSGDAAAPSPLKMPPGMSPIDR
;
A
#
# COMPACT_ATOMS: atom_id res chain seq x y z
N MET A 1 11.88 -12.52 -19.03
CA MET A 1 11.00 -11.37 -19.33
C MET A 1 9.99 -11.28 -18.21
N ASN A 2 9.97 -10.16 -17.47
CA ASN A 2 9.01 -9.97 -16.37
C ASN A 2 7.59 -9.79 -16.93
N SER A 3 6.57 -10.18 -16.16
CA SER A 3 5.16 -10.14 -16.56
C SER A 3 4.70 -8.75 -17.05
N ALA A 4 5.23 -7.67 -16.48
CA ALA A 4 4.99 -6.30 -16.96
C ALA A 4 5.56 -6.03 -18.36
N GLN A 5 6.72 -6.59 -18.71
CA GLN A 5 7.30 -6.49 -20.05
C GLN A 5 6.46 -7.28 -21.07
N GLN A 6 5.87 -8.41 -20.65
CA GLN A 6 4.95 -9.18 -21.48
C GLN A 6 3.63 -8.45 -21.71
N SER A 7 3.08 -7.77 -20.71
CA SER A 7 1.89 -6.93 -20.88
C SER A 7 2.15 -5.79 -21.86
N ALA A 8 3.29 -5.10 -21.73
CA ALA A 8 3.69 -4.02 -22.62
C ALA A 8 3.84 -4.50 -24.08
N ALA A 9 4.44 -5.68 -24.28
CA ALA A 9 4.56 -6.28 -25.61
C ALA A 9 3.19 -6.67 -26.20
N ALA A 10 2.26 -7.18 -25.38
CA ALA A 10 0.90 -7.50 -25.82
C ALA A 10 0.11 -6.25 -26.26
N LEU A 11 0.33 -5.10 -25.62
CA LEU A 11 -0.31 -3.83 -26.00
C LEU A 11 0.24 -3.23 -27.30
N GLN A 12 1.45 -3.62 -27.70
CA GLN A 12 2.09 -3.24 -28.95
C GLN A 12 1.80 -4.22 -30.09
N ASP A 13 1.06 -5.30 -29.80
CA ASP A 13 0.73 -6.33 -30.76
C ASP A 13 -0.28 -5.85 -31.80
N THR A 14 0.08 -5.95 -33.08
CA THR A 14 -0.76 -5.51 -34.21
C THR A 14 -1.76 -6.57 -34.64
N ARG A 15 -1.71 -7.80 -34.10
CA ARG A 15 -2.60 -8.91 -34.50
C ARG A 15 -4.09 -8.62 -34.29
N GLY A 16 -4.43 -7.66 -33.44
CA GLY A 16 -5.82 -7.23 -33.18
C GLY A 16 -6.28 -5.99 -33.97
N ALA A 17 -5.42 -5.41 -34.81
CA ALA A 17 -5.72 -4.19 -35.55
C ALA A 17 -6.73 -4.43 -36.68
N ARG A 18 -7.69 -3.52 -36.81
CA ARG A 18 -8.66 -3.48 -37.91
C ARG A 18 -8.58 -2.15 -38.66
N PRO A 19 -8.91 -2.14 -39.96
CA PRO A 19 -9.10 -0.89 -40.69
C PRO A 19 -10.14 0.00 -39.96
N GLY A 20 -9.79 1.27 -39.73
CA GLY A 20 -10.67 2.23 -39.06
C GLY A 20 -10.43 2.40 -37.55
N ASP A 21 -9.61 1.57 -36.91
CA ASP A 21 -9.25 1.69 -35.48
C ASP A 21 -8.59 3.04 -35.14
N GLU A 22 -7.76 3.51 -36.05
CA GLU A 22 -7.08 4.81 -35.97
C GLU A 22 -8.09 5.98 -36.00
N ALA A 23 -9.33 5.78 -36.41
CA ALA A 23 -10.36 6.83 -36.46
C ALA A 23 -11.40 6.70 -35.31
N MET A 24 -11.32 5.65 -34.50
CA MET A 24 -12.28 5.43 -33.41
C MET A 24 -12.15 6.51 -32.33
N THR A 25 -13.30 7.01 -31.87
CA THR A 25 -13.37 7.93 -30.74
C THR A 25 -13.32 7.16 -29.41
N CYS A 26 -13.02 7.84 -28.30
CA CYS A 26 -13.05 7.20 -26.97
C CYS A 26 -14.39 6.50 -26.65
N PRO A 27 -15.57 7.09 -26.97
CA PRO A 27 -16.85 6.38 -26.87
C PRO A 27 -16.93 5.10 -27.72
N ASP A 28 -16.41 5.10 -28.94
CA ASP A 28 -16.43 3.92 -29.82
C ASP A 28 -15.53 2.81 -29.28
N ILE A 29 -14.34 3.19 -28.80
CA ILE A 29 -13.38 2.28 -28.17
C ILE A 29 -14.01 1.66 -26.92
N ALA A 30 -14.58 2.48 -26.04
CA ALA A 30 -15.28 2.04 -24.84
C ALA A 30 -16.46 1.10 -25.16
N LYS A 31 -17.27 1.45 -26.16
CA LYS A 31 -18.39 0.63 -26.60
C LYS A 31 -17.93 -0.73 -27.10
N GLU A 32 -16.91 -0.77 -27.96
CA GLU A 32 -16.36 -2.04 -28.44
C GLU A 32 -15.76 -2.85 -27.27
N MET A 33 -15.05 -2.18 -26.34
CA MET A 33 -14.53 -2.82 -25.13
C MET A 33 -15.62 -3.44 -24.26
N SER A 34 -16.75 -2.77 -24.09
CA SER A 34 -17.87 -3.28 -23.28
C SER A 34 -18.52 -4.55 -23.86
N THR A 35 -18.45 -4.73 -25.18
CA THR A 35 -18.98 -5.92 -25.86
C THR A 35 -18.06 -7.14 -25.77
N MET A 36 -16.80 -6.96 -25.37
CA MET A 36 -15.85 -8.05 -25.18
C MET A 36 -15.98 -8.61 -23.76
N GLN A 37 -16.69 -9.74 -23.62
CA GLN A 37 -16.77 -10.46 -22.35
C GLN A 37 -15.40 -11.04 -21.97
N GLY A 38 -15.03 -10.88 -20.69
CA GLY A 38 -13.99 -11.71 -20.07
C GLY A 38 -12.61 -11.10 -19.93
N ILE A 39 -12.46 -9.77 -19.98
CA ILE A 39 -11.18 -9.11 -19.71
C ILE A 39 -11.25 -8.33 -18.41
N GLY A 40 -10.63 -8.89 -17.38
CA GLY A 40 -10.59 -8.43 -16.01
C GLY A 40 -10.08 -9.55 -15.11
N LEU A 41 -9.51 -9.19 -13.95
CA LEU A 41 -9.09 -10.18 -12.95
C LEU A 41 -10.25 -11.12 -12.59
N SER A 42 -9.97 -12.42 -12.55
CA SER A 42 -10.90 -13.44 -12.07
C SER A 42 -11.43 -13.08 -10.69
N ASP A 43 -12.63 -13.59 -10.37
CA ASP A 43 -13.19 -13.43 -9.02
C ASP A 43 -12.22 -13.97 -7.94
N ALA A 44 -11.50 -15.05 -8.26
CA ALA A 44 -10.47 -15.62 -7.39
C ALA A 44 -9.31 -14.65 -7.16
N SER A 45 -8.74 -14.06 -8.21
CA SER A 45 -7.65 -13.08 -8.08
C SER A 45 -8.10 -11.79 -7.38
N ARG A 46 -9.34 -11.33 -7.61
CA ARG A 46 -9.91 -10.19 -6.88
C ARG A 46 -10.12 -10.49 -5.40
N ALA A 47 -10.67 -11.67 -5.08
CA ALA A 47 -10.88 -12.10 -3.70
C ALA A 47 -9.55 -12.26 -2.96
N GLU A 48 -8.54 -12.87 -3.59
CA GLU A 48 -7.21 -13.03 -3.00
C GLU A 48 -6.51 -11.68 -2.80
N GLY A 49 -6.59 -10.76 -3.77
CA GLY A 49 -6.05 -9.40 -3.61
C GLY A 49 -6.71 -8.65 -2.45
N GLY A 50 -8.03 -8.78 -2.30
CA GLY A 50 -8.76 -8.22 -1.16
C GLY A 50 -8.33 -8.83 0.17
N ALA A 51 -8.20 -10.16 0.23
CA ALA A 51 -7.78 -10.88 1.43
C ALA A 51 -6.32 -10.55 1.82
N ALA A 52 -5.39 -10.53 0.87
CA ALA A 52 -4.00 -10.18 1.09
C ALA A 52 -3.84 -8.72 1.57
N SER A 53 -4.60 -7.79 0.97
CA SER A 53 -4.60 -6.38 1.38
C SER A 53 -5.18 -6.21 2.80
N ALA A 54 -6.28 -6.89 3.12
CA ALA A 54 -6.88 -6.85 4.45
C ALA A 54 -5.93 -7.44 5.52
N GLN A 55 -5.26 -8.55 5.21
CA GLN A 55 -4.27 -9.15 6.10
C GLN A 55 -3.08 -8.20 6.35
N TYR A 56 -2.53 -7.61 5.30
CA TYR A 56 -1.44 -6.63 5.42
C TYR A 56 -1.86 -5.43 6.28
N GLY A 57 -3.05 -4.87 6.01
CA GLY A 57 -3.62 -3.78 6.80
C GLY A 57 -3.81 -4.15 8.27
N ALA A 58 -4.26 -5.37 8.58
CA ALA A 58 -4.41 -5.85 9.95
C ALA A 58 -3.07 -5.96 10.69
N VAL A 59 -2.01 -6.47 10.02
CA VAL A 59 -0.67 -6.56 10.61
C VAL A 59 -0.11 -5.17 10.89
N VAL A 60 -0.16 -4.26 9.92
CA VAL A 60 0.31 -2.88 10.10
C VAL A 60 -0.51 -2.14 11.17
N GLY A 61 -1.83 -2.30 11.19
CA GLY A 61 -2.71 -1.69 12.19
C GLY A 61 -2.42 -2.19 13.61
N SER A 62 -2.15 -3.49 13.76
CA SER A 62 -1.72 -4.09 15.03
C SER A 62 -0.37 -3.53 15.49
N GLN A 63 0.60 -3.42 14.58
CA GLN A 63 1.91 -2.83 14.88
C GLN A 63 1.81 -1.37 15.30
N LEU A 64 1.01 -0.56 14.61
CA LEU A 64 0.77 0.84 14.97
C LEU A 64 0.15 0.96 16.37
N SER A 65 -0.81 0.09 16.69
CA SER A 65 -1.44 0.05 18.02
C SER A 65 -0.45 -0.32 19.12
N ARG A 66 0.43 -1.30 18.87
CA ARG A 66 1.52 -1.69 19.79
C ARG A 66 2.50 -0.54 20.01
N LEU A 67 2.94 0.12 18.94
CA LEU A 67 3.83 1.29 19.03
C LEU A 67 3.19 2.43 19.81
N HIS A 68 1.90 2.70 19.58
CA HIS A 68 1.18 3.75 20.30
C HIS A 68 1.09 3.44 21.81
N ALA A 69 0.73 2.21 22.18
CA ALA A 69 0.68 1.78 23.59
C ALA A 69 2.05 1.86 24.26
N GLN A 70 3.12 1.45 23.56
CA GLN A 70 4.50 1.53 24.05
C GLN A 70 4.98 2.97 24.17
N GLY A 71 4.61 3.85 23.25
CA GLY A 71 4.90 5.28 23.32
C GLY A 71 4.27 5.95 24.54
N VAL A 72 3.00 5.65 24.83
CA VAL A 72 2.30 6.17 26.02
C VAL A 72 2.95 5.64 27.31
N ALA A 73 3.25 4.34 27.38
CA ALA A 73 3.91 3.75 28.54
C ALA A 73 5.32 4.32 28.77
N GLY A 74 6.10 4.48 27.70
CA GLY A 74 7.44 5.07 27.75
C GLY A 74 7.43 6.54 28.20
N ALA A 75 6.49 7.34 27.68
CA ALA A 75 6.31 8.73 28.10
C ALA A 75 5.92 8.84 29.58
N ALA A 76 5.04 7.96 30.07
CA ALA A 76 4.69 7.89 31.48
C ALA A 76 5.89 7.50 32.36
N ALA A 77 6.70 6.52 31.94
CA ALA A 77 7.89 6.08 32.66
C ALA A 77 8.97 7.18 32.74
N VAL A 78 9.22 7.90 31.63
CA VAL A 78 10.16 9.04 31.60
C VAL A 78 9.65 10.17 32.50
N SER A 79 8.34 10.45 32.47
CA SER A 79 7.75 11.50 33.33
C SER A 79 7.83 11.15 34.81
N ALA A 80 7.57 9.90 35.18
CA ALA A 80 7.72 9.41 36.55
C ALA A 80 9.18 9.46 37.02
N ALA A 81 10.12 9.07 36.15
CA ALA A 81 11.55 9.15 36.44
C ALA A 81 12.03 10.59 36.56
N ALA A 82 11.53 11.53 35.74
CA ALA A 82 11.86 12.94 35.86
C ALA A 82 11.35 13.54 37.19
N ALA A 83 10.16 13.13 37.64
CA ALA A 83 9.64 13.52 38.94
C ALA A 83 10.50 12.95 40.09
N ALA A 84 10.96 11.71 39.97
CA ALA A 84 11.87 11.10 40.94
C ALA A 84 13.25 11.78 40.95
N ASP A 85 13.79 12.09 39.78
CA ASP A 85 15.05 12.83 39.61
C ASP A 85 14.95 14.19 40.31
N LEU A 86 13.85 14.93 40.10
CA LEU A 86 13.59 16.21 40.78
C LEU A 86 13.48 16.05 42.30
N ALA A 87 12.77 15.02 42.78
CA ALA A 87 12.63 14.76 44.21
C ALA A 87 13.97 14.48 44.89
N VAL A 88 14.85 13.73 44.22
CA VAL A 88 16.21 13.43 44.71
C VAL A 88 17.10 14.69 44.69
N GLN A 89 17.01 15.52 43.66
CA GLN A 89 17.72 16.81 43.63
C GLN A 89 17.27 17.71 44.78
N LEU A 90 15.97 17.81 45.04
CA LEU A 90 15.43 18.61 46.14
C LEU A 90 15.85 18.05 47.51
N ALA A 91 15.75 16.73 47.71
CA ALA A 91 16.11 16.09 48.98
C ALA A 91 17.62 16.14 49.28
N SER A 92 18.46 16.14 48.25
CA SER A 92 19.92 16.24 48.38
C SER A 92 20.43 17.68 48.37
N GLY A 93 19.56 18.69 48.25
CA GLY A 93 19.98 20.08 48.09
C GLY A 93 20.81 20.34 46.82
N GLY A 94 20.60 19.55 45.77
CA GLY A 94 21.32 19.64 44.50
C GLY A 94 22.70 18.98 44.49
N LEU A 95 23.11 18.30 45.57
CA LEU A 95 24.40 17.60 45.64
C LEU A 95 24.42 16.31 44.80
N VAL A 96 23.25 15.70 44.56
CA VAL A 96 23.10 14.52 43.70
C VAL A 96 22.42 14.96 42.41
N ASN A 97 23.03 14.65 41.26
CA ASN A 97 22.41 14.83 39.95
C ASN A 97 21.97 13.46 39.39
N PRO A 98 20.70 13.08 39.55
CA PRO A 98 20.18 11.83 39.05
C PRO A 98 19.82 11.95 37.56
N HIS A 99 19.98 10.85 36.84
CA HIS A 99 19.81 10.78 35.38
C HIS A 99 18.86 9.66 34.95
N ALA A 100 17.91 9.26 35.81
CA ALA A 100 17.04 8.12 35.54
C ALA A 100 16.12 8.37 34.33
N ALA A 101 15.60 9.60 34.19
CA ALA A 101 14.80 9.99 33.03
C ALA A 101 15.60 9.91 31.73
N GLN A 102 16.85 10.37 31.75
CA GLN A 102 17.74 10.37 30.59
C GLN A 102 18.16 8.95 30.20
N ALA A 103 18.44 8.08 31.17
CA ALA A 103 18.76 6.67 30.94
C ALA A 103 17.56 5.92 30.32
N LEU A 104 16.34 6.15 30.82
CA LEU A 104 15.12 5.56 30.24
C LEU A 104 14.84 6.06 28.83
N GLN A 105 15.07 7.35 28.57
CA GLN A 105 14.91 7.92 27.23
C GLN A 105 15.91 7.30 26.23
N GLN A 106 17.17 7.10 26.62
CA GLN A 106 18.16 6.41 25.79
C GLN A 106 17.82 4.92 25.57
N ALA A 107 17.34 4.23 26.61
CA ALA A 107 16.91 2.84 26.51
C ALA A 107 15.72 2.67 25.56
N ALA A 108 14.76 3.59 25.57
CA ALA A 108 13.63 3.60 24.64
C ALA A 108 14.09 3.78 23.18
N LEU A 109 15.05 4.69 22.94
CA LEU A 109 15.62 4.90 21.60
C LEU A 109 16.40 3.67 21.10
N ALA A 110 17.15 3.01 21.97
CA ALA A 110 17.89 1.79 21.63
C ALA A 110 16.95 0.61 21.34
N GLY A 111 15.90 0.44 22.16
CA GLY A 111 14.88 -0.60 21.96
C GLY A 111 14.08 -0.43 20.67
N GLY A 112 13.88 0.81 20.20
CA GLY A 112 13.14 1.11 18.99
C GLY A 112 13.70 0.47 17.71
N LYS A 113 15.03 0.30 17.61
CA LYS A 113 15.65 -0.36 16.43
C LYS A 113 15.33 -1.85 16.37
N VAL A 114 15.57 -2.58 17.46
CA VAL A 114 15.29 -4.02 17.59
C VAL A 114 13.80 -4.29 17.36
N GLN A 115 12.95 -3.41 17.88
CA GLN A 115 11.51 -3.51 17.70
C GLN A 115 11.07 -3.26 16.25
N GLY A 116 11.71 -2.32 15.55
CA GLY A 116 11.50 -2.09 14.12
C GLY A 116 11.88 -3.30 13.26
N GLU A 117 12.99 -3.97 13.57
CA GLU A 117 13.43 -5.19 12.89
C GLU A 117 12.43 -6.34 13.10
N HIS A 118 12.00 -6.56 14.35
CA HIS A 118 10.96 -7.56 14.65
C HIS A 118 9.64 -7.27 13.93
N MET A 119 9.19 -6.01 13.90
CA MET A 119 7.96 -5.64 13.20
C MET A 119 8.09 -5.83 11.68
N ALA A 120 9.25 -5.55 11.10
CA ALA A 120 9.50 -5.82 9.69
C ALA A 120 9.43 -7.33 9.39
N GLU A 121 10.00 -8.16 10.27
CA GLU A 121 9.98 -9.62 10.12
C GLU A 121 8.58 -10.21 10.30
N GLU A 122 7.80 -9.72 11.28
CA GLU A 122 6.39 -10.08 11.47
C GLU A 122 5.54 -9.71 10.24
N ARG A 123 5.87 -8.61 9.55
CA ARG A 123 5.12 -8.10 8.39
C ARG A 123 5.50 -8.78 7.08
N ARG A 124 6.72 -9.30 6.97
CA ARG A 124 7.28 -9.90 5.76
C ARG A 124 6.37 -10.95 5.10
N PRO A 125 5.72 -11.89 5.81
CA PRO A 125 4.84 -12.86 5.16
C PRO A 125 3.60 -12.21 4.52
N ALA A 126 3.04 -11.18 5.16
CA ALA A 126 1.89 -10.45 4.63
C ALA A 126 2.28 -9.58 3.41
N GLU A 127 3.48 -8.97 3.44
CA GLU A 127 4.04 -8.27 2.27
C GLU A 127 4.24 -9.23 1.10
N GLN A 128 4.78 -10.41 1.37
CA GLN A 128 5.08 -11.39 0.34
C GLN A 128 3.80 -11.93 -0.30
N ARG A 129 2.77 -12.24 0.51
CA ARG A 129 1.45 -12.64 -0.01
C ARG A 129 0.81 -11.53 -0.86
N LEU A 130 0.92 -10.27 -0.45
CA LEU A 130 0.42 -9.14 -1.23
C LEU A 130 1.17 -9.02 -2.57
N ALA A 131 2.50 -9.12 -2.55
CA ALA A 131 3.33 -9.09 -3.75
C ALA A 131 3.00 -10.26 -4.70
N ASP A 132 2.79 -11.46 -4.16
CA ASP A 132 2.40 -12.64 -4.93
C ASP A 132 1.01 -12.48 -5.56
N SER A 133 0.06 -11.91 -4.82
CA SER A 133 -1.29 -11.61 -5.33
C SER A 133 -1.24 -10.59 -6.49
N VAL A 134 -0.45 -9.53 -6.36
CA VAL A 134 -0.22 -8.55 -7.44
C VAL A 134 0.47 -9.20 -8.64
N GLY A 135 1.47 -10.05 -8.39
CA GLY A 135 2.18 -10.80 -9.43
C GLY A 135 1.25 -11.71 -10.22
N ASN A 136 0.44 -12.50 -9.52
CA ASN A 136 -0.54 -13.41 -10.12
C ASN A 136 -1.61 -12.63 -10.92
N GLY A 137 -2.11 -11.52 -10.38
CA GLY A 137 -3.06 -10.67 -11.10
C GLY A 137 -2.46 -10.06 -12.37
N THR A 138 -1.20 -9.63 -12.32
CA THR A 138 -0.48 -9.11 -13.50
C THR A 138 -0.28 -10.21 -14.55
N GLN A 139 0.05 -11.43 -14.12
CA GLN A 139 0.19 -12.57 -15.01
C GLN A 139 -1.14 -12.97 -15.66
N GLU A 140 -2.24 -12.98 -14.90
CA GLU A 140 -3.57 -13.24 -15.43
C GLU A 140 -3.98 -12.18 -16.47
N MET A 141 -3.75 -10.91 -16.15
CA MET A 141 -4.04 -9.81 -17.08
C MET A 141 -3.21 -9.92 -18.36
N SER A 142 -1.92 -10.27 -18.25
CA SER A 142 -1.08 -10.55 -19.42
C SER A 142 -1.61 -11.70 -20.28
N GLN A 143 -2.08 -12.79 -19.66
CA GLN A 143 -2.66 -13.92 -20.39
C GLN A 143 -3.95 -13.53 -21.11
N GLN A 144 -4.81 -12.72 -20.48
CA GLN A 144 -6.04 -12.22 -21.10
C GLN A 144 -5.76 -11.26 -22.26
N LEU A 145 -4.76 -10.39 -22.13
CA LEU A 145 -4.34 -9.51 -23.22
C LEU A 145 -3.77 -10.30 -24.41
N GLN A 146 -2.99 -11.36 -24.13
CA GLN A 146 -2.44 -12.22 -25.17
C GLN A 146 -3.51 -13.09 -25.86
N SER A 147 -4.50 -13.58 -25.10
CA SER A 147 -5.59 -14.39 -25.65
C SER A 147 -6.62 -13.56 -26.43
N ASN A 148 -6.64 -12.24 -26.23
CA ASN A 148 -7.55 -11.32 -26.89
C ASN A 148 -6.80 -10.11 -27.50
N PRO A 149 -6.09 -10.30 -28.63
CA PRO A 149 -5.29 -9.25 -29.24
C PRO A 149 -6.12 -8.04 -29.69
N ARG A 150 -7.42 -8.24 -30.00
CA ARG A 150 -8.35 -7.14 -30.30
C ARG A 150 -8.53 -6.21 -29.09
N PHE A 151 -8.74 -6.80 -27.92
CA PHE A 151 -8.86 -6.03 -26.69
C PHE A 151 -7.55 -5.29 -26.36
N ALA A 152 -6.40 -5.96 -26.48
CA ALA A 152 -5.10 -5.33 -26.25
C ALA A 152 -4.87 -4.11 -27.16
N ARG A 153 -5.27 -4.20 -28.44
CA ARG A 153 -5.22 -3.06 -29.37
C ARG A 153 -6.11 -1.91 -28.94
N LEU A 154 -7.35 -2.18 -28.51
CA LEU A 154 -8.28 -1.15 -28.05
C LEU A 154 -7.81 -0.47 -26.75
N VAL A 155 -7.18 -1.23 -25.83
CA VAL A 155 -6.52 -0.66 -24.65
C VAL A 155 -5.35 0.24 -25.07
N GLY A 156 -4.50 -0.20 -25.99
CA GLY A 156 -3.40 0.61 -26.52
C GLY A 156 -3.89 1.93 -27.16
N LEU A 157 -4.99 1.88 -27.91
CA LEU A 157 -5.62 3.06 -28.51
C LEU A 157 -6.27 3.97 -27.46
N ALA A 158 -6.90 3.39 -26.43
CA ALA A 158 -7.46 4.15 -25.31
C ALA A 158 -6.36 4.90 -24.56
N MET A 159 -5.22 4.24 -24.29
CA MET A 159 -4.06 4.87 -23.64
C MET A 159 -3.42 5.96 -24.51
N ALA A 160 -3.22 5.69 -25.81
CA ALA A 160 -2.64 6.65 -26.74
C ALA A 160 -3.51 7.91 -26.95
N ARG A 161 -4.81 7.82 -26.63
CA ARG A 161 -5.79 8.91 -26.76
C ARG A 161 -6.23 9.51 -25.43
N ASP A 162 -5.61 9.11 -24.32
CA ASP A 162 -6.01 9.50 -22.96
C ASP A 162 -7.52 9.33 -22.71
N CYS A 163 -8.11 8.26 -23.23
CA CYS A 163 -9.51 7.97 -23.01
C CYS A 163 -9.75 7.71 -21.53
N LYS A 164 -10.47 8.61 -20.86
CA LYS A 164 -10.97 8.35 -19.50
C LYS A 164 -11.87 7.12 -19.57
N GLY A 165 -11.48 6.07 -18.86
CA GLY A 165 -12.27 4.84 -18.78
C GLY A 165 -13.71 5.20 -18.42
N SER A 166 -14.63 4.90 -19.32
CA SER A 166 -16.07 4.96 -19.07
C SER A 166 -16.41 3.84 -18.08
N GLY A 167 -16.18 4.13 -16.81
CA GLY A 167 -16.54 3.30 -15.68
C GLY A 167 -17.13 4.22 -14.64
N ASP A 168 -18.45 4.35 -14.63
CA ASP A 168 -19.25 4.56 -13.42
C ASP A 168 -19.13 3.33 -12.50
N ALA A 169 -17.90 2.93 -12.20
CA ALA A 169 -17.55 2.06 -11.10
C ALA A 169 -16.69 2.94 -10.22
N ALA A 170 -17.31 3.42 -9.15
CA ALA A 170 -16.64 4.12 -8.08
C ALA A 170 -15.25 3.51 -7.87
N ALA A 171 -14.21 4.29 -8.13
CA ALA A 171 -12.92 4.03 -7.53
C ALA A 171 -13.20 3.75 -6.05
N PRO A 172 -12.75 2.61 -5.47
CA PRO A 172 -12.71 2.50 -4.03
C PRO A 172 -11.94 3.73 -3.56
N SER A 173 -12.64 4.62 -2.87
CA SER A 173 -12.15 5.94 -2.54
C SER A 173 -10.74 5.82 -1.96
N PRO A 174 -9.79 6.71 -2.33
CA PRO A 174 -8.55 6.77 -1.59
C PRO A 174 -8.93 7.00 -0.13
N LEU A 175 -8.60 6.02 0.71
CA LEU A 175 -8.53 6.07 2.16
C LEU A 175 -9.20 7.32 2.74
N LYS A 176 -10.48 7.18 3.11
CA LYS A 176 -11.14 8.16 3.98
C LYS A 176 -10.36 8.16 5.30
N MET A 177 -9.40 9.08 5.41
CA MET A 177 -8.68 9.33 6.66
C MET A 177 -9.73 9.57 7.74
N PRO A 178 -9.58 8.97 8.93
CA PRO A 178 -10.47 9.27 10.05
C PRO A 178 -10.44 10.79 10.30
N PRO A 179 -11.60 11.42 10.59
CA PRO A 179 -11.64 12.84 10.89
C PRO A 179 -10.78 13.12 12.12
N GLY A 180 -9.68 13.87 11.96
CA GLY A 180 -8.81 14.26 13.08
C GLY A 180 -7.35 14.59 12.79
N MET A 181 -6.83 14.41 11.57
CA MET A 181 -5.44 14.78 11.25
C MET A 181 -5.39 15.93 10.25
N SER A 182 -5.09 17.13 10.75
CA SER A 182 -4.74 18.29 9.93
C SER A 182 -3.43 18.03 9.17
N PRO A 183 -3.30 18.51 7.92
CA PRO A 183 -2.04 18.48 7.21
C PRO A 183 -1.03 19.42 7.89
N ILE A 184 0.18 18.91 8.14
CA ILE A 184 1.32 19.73 8.54
C ILE A 184 1.86 20.35 7.26
N ASP A 185 1.61 21.65 7.07
CA ASP A 185 2.25 22.48 6.05
C ASP A 185 3.78 22.44 6.21
N ARG A 186 4.47 22.26 5.09
CA ARG A 186 5.86 22.65 4.88
C ARG A 186 6.01 23.28 3.52
#